data_AF-A0A939ULZ1-F1
#
_entry.id   AF-A0A939ULZ1-F1
#
_cell.length_a   1.000
_cell.length_b   1.000
_cell.length_c   1.000
_cell.angle_alpha   90.00
_cell.angle_beta   90.00
_cell.angle_gamma   90.00
#
_symmetry.space_group_name_H-M   'P 1'
#
loop_
_entity.id
_entity.type
_entity.pdbx_description
1 polymer ?
#
loop_
_entity_poly.entity_id
_entity_poly.type
_entity_poly.pdbx_seq_one_letter_code
_entity_poly.pdbx_strand_id
1 'polypeptide(L)'
;MKKLTIISAALALGFVSSVFCAKIAEPETVPAASFNGAEKTVFLDTSALSKRFDGNVRFVSGIEEEQGFVVRYYDAAKKDWIVFGSANLKFFADTSFVKSRGHLGKRRWVAVTPESANPYKCSIDAFHNDLYIYVFPTKAVVDPTIKAKATIIDPSKHAGKFDDNVTIVNNTQTFNEKFTVYGFDDKDGDWSKIGSVKFEALKEERTVNTPYDDVSIFKWFAIVPTIGKNYTYTTSASHHDLVITVKE
;
A
#
# COMPACT_ATOMS: atom_id res chain seq x y z
N MET A 1 -19.11 35.24 8.89
CA MET A 1 -18.42 33.97 9.24
C MET A 1 -17.93 33.33 7.95
N LYS A 2 -16.61 33.28 7.73
CA LYS A 2 -15.99 32.70 6.52
C LYS A 2 -16.04 31.18 6.61
N LYS A 3 -16.71 30.51 5.68
CA LYS A 3 -16.70 29.05 5.55
C LYS A 3 -15.32 28.62 5.06
N LEU A 4 -14.59 27.88 5.91
CA LEU A 4 -13.34 27.23 5.56
C LEU A 4 -13.70 26.03 4.67
N THR A 5 -13.44 26.15 3.38
CA THR A 5 -13.60 25.03 2.44
C THR A 5 -12.31 24.22 2.53
N ILE A 6 -12.35 23.09 3.24
CA ILE A 6 -11.26 22.12 3.23
C ILE A 6 -11.38 21.39 1.90
N ILE A 7 -10.59 21.83 0.93
CA ILE A 7 -10.38 21.10 -0.32
C ILE A 7 -9.42 19.96 0.03
N SER A 8 -9.97 18.79 0.37
CA SER A 8 -9.19 17.56 0.37
C SER A 8 -8.83 17.27 -1.08
N ALA A 9 -7.59 17.59 -1.45
CA ALA A 9 -7.02 17.22 -2.74
C ALA A 9 -6.85 15.69 -2.77
N ALA A 10 -7.83 14.99 -3.31
CA ALA A 10 -7.65 13.62 -3.77
C ALA A 10 -6.67 13.68 -4.94
N LEU A 11 -5.43 13.27 -4.69
CA LEU A 11 -4.42 13.12 -5.73
C LEU A 11 -4.80 11.86 -6.52
N ALA A 12 -5.62 12.03 -7.56
CA ALA A 12 -5.86 10.99 -8.55
C ALA A 12 -4.55 10.77 -9.33
N LEU A 13 -3.79 9.76 -8.90
CA LEU A 13 -2.59 9.30 -9.59
C LEU A 13 -3.04 8.49 -10.80
N GLY A 14 -2.84 9.06 -11.99
CA GLY A 14 -3.20 8.45 -13.26
C GLY A 14 -2.48 7.13 -13.49
N PHE A 15 -3.31 6.12 -13.79
CA PHE A 15 -2.97 4.74 -14.11
C PHE A 15 -1.82 4.57 -15.09
N VAL A 16 -0.83 3.76 -14.70
CA VAL A 16 -0.06 2.92 -15.62
C VAL A 16 0.04 1.54 -14.97
N SER A 17 -0.70 0.59 -15.53
CA SER A 17 -0.69 -0.82 -15.11
C SER A 17 0.72 -1.41 -15.27
N SER A 18 1.47 -1.51 -14.19
CA SER A 18 2.64 -2.38 -14.11
C SER A 18 2.42 -3.36 -12.98
N VAL A 19 1.99 -4.56 -13.38
CA VAL A 19 2.17 -5.84 -12.69
C VAL A 19 3.34 -5.75 -11.71
N PHE A 20 3.11 -6.09 -10.43
CA PHE A 20 4.13 -6.28 -9.40
C PHE A 20 5.40 -6.89 -10.00
N CYS A 21 6.35 -6.04 -10.38
CA CYS A 21 7.64 -6.45 -10.96
C CYS A 21 8.77 -5.91 -10.09
N ALA A 22 8.60 -6.01 -8.77
CA ALA A 22 9.73 -5.90 -7.87
C ALA A 22 10.42 -7.26 -7.85
N LYS A 23 11.44 -7.45 -8.69
CA LYS A 23 12.40 -8.53 -8.47
C LYS A 23 13.16 -8.15 -7.18
N ILE A 24 12.75 -8.73 -6.05
CA ILE A 24 13.59 -8.72 -4.84
C ILE A 24 14.97 -9.20 -5.29
N ALA A 25 16.01 -8.48 -4.90
CA ALA A 25 17.36 -8.80 -5.30
C ALA A 25 17.68 -10.25 -4.93
N GLU A 26 18.14 -11.05 -5.89
CA GLU A 26 18.65 -12.38 -5.58
C GLU A 26 19.89 -12.20 -4.68
N PRO A 27 19.97 -12.90 -3.53
CA PRO A 27 21.01 -12.66 -2.52
C PRO A 27 22.43 -12.68 -3.09
N GLU A 28 22.70 -13.53 -4.09
CA GLU A 28 24.01 -13.69 -4.72
C GLU A 28 24.43 -12.50 -5.60
N THR A 29 23.48 -11.66 -6.00
CA THR A 29 23.71 -10.50 -6.87
C THR A 29 23.90 -9.20 -6.10
N VAL A 30 23.55 -9.19 -4.82
CA VAL A 30 23.62 -8.01 -3.94
C VAL A 30 25.07 -7.76 -3.52
N PRO A 31 25.59 -6.53 -3.66
CA PRO A 31 26.90 -6.18 -3.12
C PRO A 31 26.98 -6.39 -1.61
N ALA A 32 28.10 -6.94 -1.13
CA ALA A 32 28.31 -7.20 0.29
C ALA A 32 27.98 -5.97 1.16
N ALA A 33 27.25 -6.20 2.25
CA ALA A 33 26.79 -5.16 3.17
C ALA A 33 27.35 -5.43 4.57
N SER A 34 28.22 -4.52 5.04
CA SER A 34 28.86 -4.60 6.36
C SER A 34 28.43 -3.47 7.30
N PHE A 35 27.30 -2.80 7.01
CA PHE A 35 26.77 -1.73 7.84
C PHE A 35 25.83 -2.29 8.93
N ASN A 36 25.68 -1.54 10.03
CA ASN A 36 24.77 -1.90 11.12
C ASN A 36 23.31 -1.99 10.62
N GLY A 37 22.63 -3.10 10.92
CA GLY A 37 21.28 -3.39 10.48
C GLY A 37 21.18 -4.06 9.10
N ALA A 38 22.29 -4.49 8.50
CA ALA A 38 22.29 -5.18 7.21
C ALA A 38 21.46 -6.48 7.24
N GLU A 39 21.42 -7.18 8.37
CA GLU A 39 20.67 -8.43 8.59
C GLU A 39 19.15 -8.26 8.51
N LYS A 40 18.65 -7.04 8.76
CA LYS A 40 17.23 -6.69 8.70
C LYS A 40 16.89 -5.82 7.48
N THR A 41 17.84 -5.62 6.58
CA THR A 41 17.70 -4.74 5.42
C THR A 41 17.09 -5.48 4.23
N VAL A 42 16.16 -4.82 3.55
CA VAL A 42 15.65 -5.26 2.26
C VAL A 42 16.47 -4.60 1.15
N PHE A 43 17.07 -5.42 0.29
CA PHE A 43 17.86 -4.97 -0.86
C PHE A 43 17.02 -5.03 -2.13
N LEU A 44 17.04 -3.94 -2.89
CA LEU A 44 16.17 -3.67 -4.03
C LEU A 44 17.03 -3.48 -5.28
N ASP A 45 16.77 -4.27 -6.32
CA ASP A 45 17.37 -4.08 -7.65
C ASP A 45 16.46 -3.19 -8.51
N THR A 46 16.85 -1.94 -8.69
CA THR A 46 16.08 -0.99 -9.52
C THR A 46 16.25 -1.23 -11.01
N SER A 47 17.12 -2.14 -11.45
CA SER A 47 17.31 -2.42 -12.88
C SER A 47 16.08 -3.07 -13.53
N ALA A 48 15.18 -3.64 -12.72
CA ALA A 48 13.89 -4.15 -13.18
C ALA A 48 12.87 -3.05 -13.52
N LEU A 49 13.10 -1.80 -13.09
CA LEU A 49 12.21 -0.69 -13.38
C LEU A 49 12.33 -0.27 -14.85
N SER A 50 11.23 -0.40 -15.59
CA SER A 50 11.15 0.02 -16.99
C SER A 50 11.13 1.55 -17.16
N LYS A 51 10.67 2.27 -16.13
CA LYS A 51 10.58 3.73 -16.11
C LYS A 51 11.83 4.33 -15.45
N ARG A 52 12.20 5.52 -15.91
CA ARG A 52 13.29 6.31 -15.31
C ARG A 52 12.87 6.82 -13.93
N PHE A 53 13.79 6.72 -12.97
CA PHE A 53 13.75 7.49 -11.73
C PHE A 53 15.06 8.27 -11.60
N ASP A 54 14.96 9.55 -11.28
CA ASP A 54 16.09 10.43 -10.96
C ASP A 54 15.71 11.59 -10.03
N GLY A 55 14.45 11.63 -9.58
CA GLY A 55 13.92 12.59 -8.62
C GLY A 55 14.07 12.13 -7.18
N ASN A 56 12.96 12.15 -6.45
CA ASN A 56 12.88 11.86 -5.03
C ASN A 56 12.70 10.36 -4.77
N VAL A 57 12.91 9.96 -3.52
CA VAL A 57 12.50 8.65 -3.02
C VAL A 57 11.30 8.86 -2.10
N ARG A 58 10.23 8.10 -2.34
CA ARG A 58 9.00 8.13 -1.56
C ARG A 58 8.71 6.76 -1.00
N PHE A 59 8.24 6.74 0.23
CA PHE A 59 7.67 5.55 0.85
C PHE A 59 6.15 5.56 0.75
N VAL A 60 5.57 4.38 0.56
CA VAL A 60 4.13 4.11 0.66
C VAL A 60 3.92 3.02 1.71
N SER A 61 3.06 3.30 2.69
CA SER A 61 2.87 2.46 3.87
C SER A 61 1.77 1.42 3.70
N GLY A 62 2.13 0.15 3.81
CA GLY A 62 1.22 -0.96 4.09
C GLY A 62 1.25 -1.41 5.55
N ILE A 63 1.89 -0.65 6.45
CA ILE A 63 2.02 -0.95 7.88
C ILE A 63 1.08 -0.06 8.71
N GLU A 64 0.63 -0.55 9.85
CA GLU A 64 -0.32 0.16 10.73
C GLU A 64 0.37 1.08 11.74
N GLU A 65 1.57 0.72 12.15
CA GLU A 65 2.32 1.38 13.22
C GLU A 65 3.36 2.33 12.66
N GLU A 66 3.67 3.38 13.43
CA GLU A 66 4.72 4.32 13.06
C GLU A 66 6.08 3.61 13.01
N GLN A 67 6.78 3.74 11.89
CA GLN A 67 8.07 3.10 11.66
C GLN A 67 9.00 4.01 10.85
N GLY A 68 10.20 4.22 11.39
CA GLY A 68 11.31 4.86 10.68
C GLY A 68 12.08 3.88 9.79
N PHE A 69 12.59 4.41 8.67
CA PHE A 69 13.40 3.70 7.69
C PHE A 69 14.61 4.54 7.27
N VAL A 70 15.75 3.87 7.11
CA VAL A 70 16.96 4.43 6.51
C VAL A 70 17.13 3.86 5.10
N VAL A 71 17.36 4.76 4.14
CA VAL A 71 17.64 4.40 2.75
C VAL A 71 19.13 4.58 2.46
N ARG A 72 19.71 3.56 1.82
CA ARG A 72 21.08 3.56 1.30
C ARG A 72 21.09 3.24 -0.18
N TYR A 73 22.15 3.64 -0.87
CA TYR A 73 22.47 3.15 -2.20
C TYR A 73 23.88 2.60 -2.25
N TYR A 74 24.12 1.65 -3.14
CA TYR A 74 25.48 1.17 -3.37
C TYR A 74 26.22 2.10 -4.35
N ASP A 75 27.37 2.60 -3.93
CA ASP A 75 28.32 3.32 -4.77
C ASP A 75 29.40 2.34 -5.28
N ALA A 76 29.30 1.96 -6.56
CA ALA A 76 30.23 1.00 -7.16
C ALA A 76 31.67 1.50 -7.23
N ALA A 77 31.90 2.81 -7.32
CA ALA A 77 33.25 3.38 -7.34
C ALA A 77 33.92 3.28 -5.97
N LYS A 78 33.14 3.47 -4.89
CA LYS A 78 33.61 3.33 -3.52
C LYS A 78 33.54 1.90 -2.99
N LYS A 79 32.81 1.03 -3.69
CA LYS A 79 32.45 -0.32 -3.26
C LYS A 79 31.79 -0.33 -1.87
N ASP A 80 30.90 0.63 -1.63
CA ASP A 80 30.31 0.85 -0.31
C ASP A 80 28.85 1.30 -0.39
N TRP A 81 28.12 1.07 0.70
CA TRP A 81 26.73 1.47 0.87
C TRP A 81 26.63 2.83 1.55
N ILE A 82 26.17 3.83 0.81
CA ILE A 82 26.10 5.22 1.26
C ILE A 82 24.68 5.53 1.75
N VAL A 83 24.57 6.13 2.94
CA VAL A 83 23.30 6.65 3.45
C VAL A 83 22.80 7.77 2.54
N PHE A 84 21.61 7.56 1.99
CA PHE A 84 20.89 8.55 1.19
C PHE A 84 20.07 9.48 2.08
N GLY A 85 19.30 8.90 2.99
CA GLY A 85 18.37 9.63 3.85
C GLY A 85 17.49 8.72 4.69
N SER A 86 16.47 9.30 5.32
CA SER A 86 15.50 8.56 6.13
C SER A 86 14.09 9.11 5.98
N ALA A 87 13.10 8.28 6.31
CA ALA A 87 11.69 8.64 6.35
C ALA A 87 10.99 7.92 7.50
N ASN A 88 9.92 8.53 8.02
CA ASN A 88 8.99 7.86 8.93
C ASN A 88 7.65 7.71 8.22
N LEU A 89 7.10 6.51 8.29
CA LEU A 89 5.71 6.18 7.94
C LEU A 89 4.91 6.13 9.22
N LYS A 90 3.74 6.76 9.28
CA LYS A 90 2.98 6.93 10.53
C LYS A 90 1.82 5.96 10.68
N PHE A 91 1.18 5.59 9.58
CA PHE A 91 -0.03 4.74 9.58
C PHE A 91 -0.23 4.08 8.21
N PHE A 92 -1.25 3.23 8.09
CA PHE A 92 -1.57 2.51 6.86
C PHE A 92 -2.02 3.46 5.74
N ALA A 93 -1.49 3.26 4.53
CA ALA A 93 -1.64 4.14 3.36
C ALA A 93 -1.06 5.56 3.54
N ASP A 94 -0.19 5.77 4.53
CA ASP A 94 0.64 6.97 4.63
C ASP A 94 1.67 7.02 3.50
N THR A 95 2.07 8.23 3.12
CA THR A 95 3.15 8.46 2.15
C THR A 95 4.16 9.45 2.72
N SER A 96 5.44 9.15 2.55
CA SER A 96 6.51 9.95 3.16
C SER A 96 7.69 10.14 2.23
N PHE A 97 8.18 11.36 2.12
CA PHE A 97 9.41 11.65 1.38
C PHE A 97 10.63 11.28 2.20
N VAL A 98 11.62 10.67 1.55
CA VAL A 98 12.93 10.45 2.14
C VAL A 98 13.66 11.77 2.27
N LYS A 99 13.88 12.19 3.52
CA LYS A 99 14.68 13.37 3.85
C LYS A 99 16.14 13.07 3.51
N SER A 100 16.62 13.68 2.45
CA SER A 100 17.97 13.51 1.91
C SER A 100 18.54 14.88 1.50
N ARG A 101 19.86 14.94 1.25
CA ARG A 101 20.54 16.18 0.83
C ARG A 101 20.55 16.41 -0.69
N GLY A 102 19.90 15.56 -1.47
CA GLY A 102 19.90 15.66 -2.93
C GLY A 102 19.11 14.53 -3.58
N HIS A 103 19.26 14.39 -4.89
CA HIS A 103 18.59 13.34 -5.66
C HIS A 103 19.38 12.03 -5.61
N LEU A 104 18.67 10.91 -5.54
CA LEU A 104 19.29 9.59 -5.56
C LEU A 104 20.04 9.35 -6.88
N GLY A 105 19.46 9.85 -7.97
CA GLY A 105 19.86 9.52 -9.33
C GLY A 105 19.59 8.05 -9.65
N LYS A 106 20.00 7.61 -10.85
CA LYS A 106 19.90 6.20 -11.25
C LYS A 106 20.92 5.37 -10.48
N ARG A 107 20.46 4.70 -9.42
CA ARG A 107 21.27 3.76 -8.61
C ARG A 107 20.66 2.38 -8.70
N ARG A 108 21.43 1.42 -9.20
CA ARG A 108 20.96 0.03 -9.35
C ARG A 108 20.51 -0.58 -8.04
N TRP A 109 21.32 -0.42 -7.00
CA TRP A 109 21.11 -1.07 -5.72
C TRP A 109 20.67 -0.05 -4.68
N VAL A 110 19.48 -0.27 -4.13
CA VAL A 110 18.91 0.49 -3.03
C VAL A 110 18.69 -0.45 -1.86
N ALA A 111 19.01 0.01 -0.66
CA ALA A 111 18.85 -0.74 0.58
C ALA A 111 17.92 0.04 1.51
N VAL A 112 16.92 -0.65 2.05
CA VAL A 112 15.96 -0.10 3.01
C VAL A 112 16.15 -0.85 4.31
N THR A 113 16.49 -0.14 5.38
CA THR A 113 16.70 -0.70 6.72
C THR A 113 15.64 -0.13 7.66
N PRO A 114 14.92 -0.95 8.45
CA PRO A 114 13.98 -0.42 9.42
C PRO A 114 14.76 0.10 10.63
N GLU A 115 14.17 1.01 11.37
CA GLU A 115 14.68 1.34 12.70
C GLU A 115 14.31 0.24 13.73
N SER A 116 13.13 -0.39 13.61
CA SER A 116 12.72 -1.50 14.48
C SER A 116 13.30 -2.85 14.06
N ALA A 117 12.96 -3.91 14.79
CA ALA A 117 13.31 -5.29 14.47
C ALA A 117 12.19 -6.03 13.71
N ASN A 118 11.04 -5.38 13.46
CA ASN A 118 9.90 -6.05 12.84
C ASN A 118 10.19 -6.33 11.36
N PRO A 119 10.05 -7.58 10.89
CA PRO A 119 10.34 -7.92 9.51
C PRO A 119 9.28 -7.41 8.54
N TYR A 120 9.71 -6.80 7.45
CA TYR A 120 8.87 -6.24 6.39
C TYR A 120 9.37 -6.69 5.01
N LYS A 121 8.47 -6.65 4.04
CA LYS A 121 8.75 -6.81 2.62
C LYS A 121 8.67 -5.45 1.95
N CYS A 122 9.51 -5.23 0.96
CA CYS A 122 9.44 -4.04 0.11
C CYS A 122 9.22 -4.42 -1.36
N SER A 123 8.50 -3.56 -2.05
CA SER A 123 8.50 -3.49 -3.52
C SER A 123 8.83 -2.08 -3.97
N ILE A 124 9.13 -1.92 -5.26
CA ILE A 124 9.48 -0.64 -5.87
C ILE A 124 8.72 -0.42 -7.16
N ASP A 125 8.41 0.85 -7.43
CA ASP A 125 8.00 1.34 -8.75
C ASP A 125 8.66 2.70 -9.02
N ALA A 126 8.62 3.17 -10.27
CA ALA A 126 9.04 4.50 -10.66
C ALA A 126 7.86 5.27 -11.27
N PHE A 127 7.54 6.43 -10.72
CA PHE A 127 6.44 7.26 -11.19
C PHE A 127 6.78 8.75 -11.08
N HIS A 128 6.45 9.54 -12.11
CA HIS A 128 6.83 10.97 -12.22
C HIS A 128 8.31 11.25 -11.87
N ASN A 129 9.22 10.38 -12.31
CA ASN A 129 10.66 10.40 -12.02
C ASN A 129 11.04 10.13 -10.56
N ASP A 130 10.09 9.91 -9.65
CA ASP A 130 10.36 9.52 -8.27
C ASP A 130 10.43 7.98 -8.16
N LEU A 131 11.29 7.49 -7.26
CA LEU A 131 11.32 6.09 -6.84
C LEU A 131 10.32 5.89 -5.69
N TYR A 132 9.32 5.05 -5.89
CA TYR A 132 8.39 4.63 -4.87
C TYR A 132 8.86 3.33 -4.24
N ILE A 133 8.86 3.28 -2.91
CA ILE A 133 9.19 2.10 -2.10
C ILE A 133 7.95 1.78 -1.27
N TYR A 134 7.29 0.67 -1.60
CA TYR A 134 6.12 0.19 -0.86
C TYR A 134 6.59 -0.73 0.24
N VAL A 135 6.11 -0.53 1.46
CA VAL A 135 6.54 -1.30 2.63
C VAL A 135 5.35 -2.01 3.24
N PHE A 136 5.42 -3.34 3.34
CA PHE A 136 4.37 -4.17 3.92
C PHE A 136 4.93 -5.06 5.02
N PRO A 137 4.14 -5.45 6.03
CA PRO A 137 4.58 -6.45 6.99
C PRO A 137 4.85 -7.78 6.28
N THR A 138 5.85 -8.56 6.74
CA THR A 138 6.11 -9.92 6.20
C THR A 138 5.00 -10.90 6.54
N LYS A 139 4.37 -10.73 7.71
CA LYS A 139 3.19 -11.50 8.10
C LYS A 139 1.97 -10.63 7.87
N ALA A 140 1.10 -11.06 6.96
CA ALA A 140 -0.25 -10.51 6.89
C ALA A 140 -0.96 -10.75 8.24
N VAL A 141 -1.89 -9.86 8.58
CA VAL A 141 -2.76 -10.06 9.75
C VAL A 141 -3.70 -11.21 9.40
N VAL A 142 -3.26 -12.43 9.69
CA VAL A 142 -4.11 -13.61 9.70
C VAL A 142 -4.98 -13.46 10.92
N ASP A 143 -6.13 -12.83 10.74
CA ASP A 143 -7.17 -12.84 11.75
C ASP A 143 -8.23 -13.86 11.32
N PRO A 144 -8.24 -15.09 11.89
CA PRO A 144 -9.32 -16.05 11.71
C PRO A 144 -10.71 -15.45 12.02
N THR A 145 -10.78 -14.39 12.82
CA THR A 145 -12.01 -13.67 13.11
C THR A 145 -12.50 -12.79 11.97
N ILE A 146 -11.66 -12.46 10.97
CA ILE A 146 -12.11 -11.82 9.71
C ILE A 146 -13.15 -12.73 9.05
N LYS A 147 -12.85 -14.02 8.82
CA LYS A 147 -13.81 -14.93 8.17
C LYS A 147 -15.10 -15.12 8.99
N ALA A 148 -15.05 -14.94 10.30
CA ALA A 148 -16.22 -15.06 11.17
C ALA A 148 -17.14 -13.83 11.14
N LYS A 149 -16.61 -12.64 10.79
CA LYS A 149 -17.33 -11.36 10.84
C LYS A 149 -17.46 -10.67 9.47
N ALA A 150 -16.70 -11.12 8.48
CA ALA A 150 -16.63 -10.49 7.18
C ALA A 150 -17.71 -11.02 6.24
N THR A 151 -18.16 -10.13 5.37
CA THR A 151 -18.79 -10.55 4.12
C THR A 151 -17.70 -10.77 3.07
N ILE A 152 -17.62 -11.98 2.53
CA ILE A 152 -16.68 -12.35 1.47
C ILE A 152 -17.32 -12.07 0.12
N ILE A 153 -16.56 -11.39 -0.74
CA ILE A 153 -16.96 -10.88 -2.03
C ILE A 153 -16.03 -11.49 -3.08
N ASP A 154 -16.64 -12.01 -4.14
CA ASP A 154 -15.95 -12.53 -5.31
C ASP A 154 -16.29 -11.62 -6.49
N PRO A 155 -15.39 -10.69 -6.88
CA PRO A 155 -15.65 -9.72 -7.93
C PRO A 155 -15.97 -10.37 -9.28
N SER A 156 -15.47 -11.59 -9.53
CA SER A 156 -15.69 -12.32 -10.79
C SER A 156 -17.15 -12.70 -11.03
N LYS A 157 -17.99 -12.64 -9.98
CA LYS A 157 -19.43 -12.92 -10.06
C LYS A 157 -20.25 -11.72 -10.54
N HIS A 158 -19.64 -10.56 -10.75
CA HIS A 158 -20.36 -9.36 -11.19
C HIS A 158 -20.27 -9.17 -12.70
N ALA A 159 -21.36 -8.66 -13.28
CA ALA A 159 -21.36 -8.19 -14.66
C ALA A 159 -20.58 -6.88 -14.74
N GLY A 160 -19.51 -6.86 -15.53
CA GLY A 160 -18.58 -5.73 -15.61
C GLY A 160 -17.15 -6.16 -15.30
N LYS A 161 -16.18 -5.30 -15.60
CA LYS A 161 -14.77 -5.50 -15.23
C LYS A 161 -14.49 -4.73 -13.95
N PHE A 162 -13.84 -5.37 -12.99
CA PHE A 162 -13.23 -4.74 -11.83
C PHE A 162 -11.71 -4.76 -12.04
N ASP A 163 -11.11 -3.59 -12.17
CA ASP A 163 -9.68 -3.40 -12.41
C ASP A 163 -9.15 -2.05 -11.90
N ASP A 164 -9.95 -1.32 -11.11
CA ASP A 164 -9.60 -0.01 -10.57
C ASP A 164 -9.70 0.00 -9.03
N ASN A 165 -10.75 0.59 -8.43
CA ASN A 165 -10.81 0.79 -6.98
C ASN A 165 -11.86 -0.07 -6.27
N VAL A 166 -11.76 -0.12 -4.94
CA VAL A 166 -12.88 -0.53 -4.08
C VAL A 166 -13.57 0.71 -3.55
N THR A 167 -14.87 0.84 -3.81
CA THR A 167 -15.69 1.95 -3.36
C THR A 167 -16.78 1.44 -2.42
N ILE A 168 -16.99 2.11 -1.29
CA ILE A 168 -18.00 1.75 -0.31
C ILE A 168 -19.08 2.83 -0.28
N VAL A 169 -20.34 2.41 -0.43
CA VAL A 169 -21.53 3.26 -0.31
C VAL A 169 -22.21 2.96 1.02
N ASN A 170 -22.24 3.94 1.92
CA ASN A 170 -22.87 3.83 3.23
C ASN A 170 -24.35 4.23 3.17
N ASN A 171 -25.25 3.25 3.05
CA ASN A 171 -26.70 3.47 3.12
C ASN A 171 -27.30 3.15 4.50
N THR A 172 -26.47 3.14 5.55
CA THR A 172 -26.92 2.96 6.94
C THR A 172 -27.57 4.24 7.48
N GLN A 173 -28.28 4.14 8.60
CA GLN A 173 -28.85 5.29 9.31
C GLN A 173 -27.98 5.75 10.48
N THR A 174 -26.73 5.27 10.56
CA THR A 174 -25.82 5.54 11.67
C THR A 174 -24.61 6.38 11.22
N PHE A 175 -24.19 7.27 12.13
CA PHE A 175 -23.00 8.10 11.97
C PHE A 175 -21.72 7.39 12.48
N ASN A 176 -20.57 7.82 11.97
CA ASN A 176 -19.24 7.34 12.39
C ASN A 176 -18.99 5.85 12.12
N GLU A 177 -19.62 5.32 11.07
CA GLU A 177 -19.40 3.95 10.65
C GLU A 177 -18.02 3.78 10.01
N LYS A 178 -17.33 2.69 10.36
CA LYS A 178 -15.98 2.39 9.85
C LYS A 178 -15.92 0.97 9.32
N PHE A 179 -15.47 0.83 8.08
CA PHE A 179 -15.29 -0.46 7.42
C PHE A 179 -13.84 -0.65 7.04
N THR A 180 -13.34 -1.86 7.20
CA THR A 180 -12.02 -2.28 6.74
C THR A 180 -12.19 -3.32 5.65
N VAL A 181 -11.43 -3.16 4.57
CA VAL A 181 -11.42 -4.07 3.43
C VAL A 181 -10.10 -4.84 3.44
N TYR A 182 -10.22 -6.15 3.25
CA TYR A 182 -9.11 -7.07 3.07
C TYR A 182 -9.22 -7.73 1.69
N GLY A 183 -8.07 -8.07 1.11
CA GLY A 183 -7.91 -8.79 -0.14
C GLY A 183 -7.25 -10.14 0.09
N PHE A 184 -7.61 -11.13 -0.70
CA PHE A 184 -7.04 -12.46 -0.67
C PHE A 184 -6.71 -12.92 -2.09
N ASP A 185 -5.49 -13.43 -2.27
CA ASP A 185 -5.05 -14.12 -3.48
C ASP A 185 -4.55 -15.52 -3.11
N ASP A 186 -4.81 -16.50 -3.97
CA ASP A 186 -4.45 -17.91 -3.77
C ASP A 186 -2.94 -18.11 -3.65
N LYS A 187 -2.14 -17.18 -4.18
CA LYS A 187 -0.67 -17.26 -4.17
C LYS A 187 -0.07 -17.11 -2.78
N ASP A 188 -0.62 -16.23 -1.96
CA ASP A 188 -0.06 -15.87 -0.66
C ASP A 188 -0.77 -16.57 0.51
N GLY A 189 -1.96 -17.13 0.29
CA GLY A 189 -2.68 -17.91 1.30
C GLY A 189 -3.18 -17.10 2.51
N ASP A 190 -2.96 -15.79 2.53
CA ASP A 190 -3.29 -14.88 3.63
C ASP A 190 -4.15 -13.68 3.18
N TRP A 191 -5.00 -13.18 4.10
CA TRP A 191 -5.76 -11.95 3.90
C TRP A 191 -4.90 -10.72 4.18
N SER A 192 -4.75 -9.86 3.19
CA SER A 192 -4.02 -8.59 3.32
C SER A 192 -4.99 -7.43 3.50
N LYS A 193 -4.76 -6.54 4.46
CA LYS A 193 -5.54 -5.31 4.54
C LYS A 193 -5.31 -4.48 3.28
N ILE A 194 -6.40 -4.12 2.61
CA ILE A 194 -6.40 -3.22 1.44
C ILE A 194 -6.54 -1.78 1.89
N GLY A 195 -7.41 -1.53 2.87
CA GLY A 195 -7.63 -0.20 3.41
C GLY A 195 -8.85 -0.12 4.32
N SER A 196 -9.18 1.09 4.75
CA SER A 196 -10.35 1.37 5.57
C SER A 196 -11.00 2.68 5.16
N VAL A 197 -12.30 2.77 5.36
CA VAL A 197 -13.07 4.01 5.23
C VAL A 197 -13.78 4.32 6.54
N LYS A 198 -13.89 5.59 6.86
CA LYS A 198 -14.72 6.11 7.94
C LYS A 198 -15.74 7.08 7.34
N PHE A 199 -17.00 6.87 7.67
CA PHE A 199 -18.12 7.71 7.25
C PHE A 199 -18.55 8.60 8.40
N GLU A 200 -18.49 9.91 8.20
CA GLU A 200 -18.86 10.88 9.25
C GLU A 200 -20.29 11.41 9.08
N ALA A 201 -20.89 11.17 7.91
CA ALA A 201 -22.28 11.48 7.62
C ALA A 201 -23.03 10.28 6.99
N LEU A 202 -24.35 10.40 6.92
CA LEU A 202 -25.23 9.42 6.29
C LEU A 202 -25.15 9.52 4.76
N LYS A 203 -25.40 8.41 4.06
CA LYS A 203 -25.47 8.35 2.58
C LYS A 203 -24.22 8.86 1.88
N GLU A 204 -23.07 8.61 2.50
CA GLU A 204 -21.77 8.93 1.94
C GLU A 204 -21.23 7.79 1.08
N GLU A 205 -20.45 8.16 0.07
CA GLU A 205 -19.66 7.24 -0.74
C GLU A 205 -18.18 7.59 -0.57
N ARG A 206 -17.34 6.57 -0.41
CA ARG A 206 -15.90 6.72 -0.23
C ARG A 206 -15.16 5.60 -0.94
N THR A 207 -14.18 5.98 -1.76
CA THR A 207 -13.17 5.06 -2.27
C THR A 207 -12.22 4.68 -1.13
N VAL A 208 -11.86 3.39 -1.05
CA VAL A 208 -10.92 2.87 -0.05
C VAL A 208 -9.53 3.39 -0.36
N ASN A 209 -8.95 4.17 0.57
CA ASN A 209 -7.56 4.59 0.45
C ASN A 209 -6.65 3.37 0.65
N THR A 210 -5.75 3.14 -0.29
CA THR A 210 -5.00 1.89 -0.39
C THR A 210 -3.54 2.13 -0.79
N PRO A 211 -2.58 1.36 -0.25
CA PRO A 211 -1.18 1.42 -0.65
C PRO A 211 -0.87 0.55 -1.88
N TYR A 212 -1.86 -0.17 -2.42
CA TYR A 212 -1.68 -0.99 -3.62
C TYR A 212 -2.00 -0.15 -4.85
N ASP A 213 -1.12 -0.18 -5.85
CA ASP A 213 -1.36 0.53 -7.11
C ASP A 213 -2.49 -0.09 -7.94
N ASP A 214 -2.73 -1.39 -7.74
CA ASP A 214 -3.79 -2.16 -8.37
C ASP A 214 -4.34 -3.15 -7.35
N VAL A 215 -5.61 -2.98 -6.97
CA VAL A 215 -6.29 -3.88 -6.02
C VAL A 215 -6.93 -5.08 -6.73
N SER A 216 -7.03 -5.08 -8.07
CA SER A 216 -7.57 -6.20 -8.85
C SER A 216 -6.67 -7.43 -8.87
N ILE A 217 -5.44 -7.30 -8.36
CA ILE A 217 -4.55 -8.42 -8.06
C ILE A 217 -5.17 -9.41 -7.05
N PHE A 218 -6.10 -8.94 -6.20
CA PHE A 218 -6.78 -9.78 -5.23
C PHE A 218 -7.98 -10.47 -5.88
N LYS A 219 -8.08 -11.77 -5.66
CA LYS A 219 -9.17 -12.59 -6.21
C LYS A 219 -10.44 -12.51 -5.37
N TRP A 220 -10.31 -12.36 -4.05
CA TRP A 220 -11.44 -12.18 -3.14
C TRP A 220 -11.25 -10.99 -2.23
N PHE A 221 -12.37 -10.43 -1.80
CA PHE A 221 -12.41 -9.28 -0.91
C PHE A 221 -13.24 -9.63 0.33
N ALA A 222 -12.89 -9.04 1.46
CA ALA A 222 -13.61 -9.19 2.71
C ALA A 222 -13.85 -7.80 3.29
N ILE A 223 -15.11 -7.46 3.55
CA ILE A 223 -15.48 -6.23 4.26
C ILE A 223 -15.84 -6.55 5.71
N VAL A 224 -15.20 -5.84 6.64
CA VAL A 224 -15.37 -6.01 8.08
C VAL A 224 -15.82 -4.69 8.69
N PRO A 225 -16.99 -4.64 9.35
CA PRO A 225 -17.36 -3.47 10.14
C PRO A 225 -16.54 -3.41 11.43
N THR A 226 -16.15 -2.20 11.84
CA THR A 226 -15.44 -2.01 13.12
C THR A 226 -16.39 -2.20 14.31
N ILE A 227 -17.67 -1.93 14.10
CA ILE A 227 -18.73 -2.09 15.10
C ILE A 227 -19.44 -3.42 14.81
N GLY A 228 -19.65 -4.24 15.84
CA GLY A 228 -20.25 -5.58 15.75
C GLY A 228 -21.77 -5.60 15.46
N LYS A 229 -22.25 -4.66 14.65
CA LYS A 229 -23.60 -4.63 14.14
C LYS A 229 -23.75 -5.60 12.96
N ASN A 230 -24.97 -6.05 12.76
CA ASN A 230 -25.32 -6.80 11.55
C ASN A 230 -25.60 -5.80 10.43
N TYR A 231 -24.93 -5.99 9.30
CA TYR A 231 -25.21 -5.26 8.08
C TYR A 231 -25.56 -6.24 6.97
N THR A 232 -26.31 -5.74 6.00
CA THR A 232 -26.47 -6.40 4.70
C THR A 232 -25.62 -5.69 3.66
N TYR A 233 -25.10 -6.47 2.72
CA TYR A 233 -24.18 -6.00 1.70
C TYR A 233 -24.71 -6.37 0.32
N THR A 234 -24.64 -5.42 -0.60
CA THR A 234 -24.84 -5.68 -2.03
C THR A 234 -23.62 -5.18 -2.79
N THR A 235 -23.14 -5.97 -3.74
CA THR A 235 -21.94 -5.66 -4.49
C THR A 235 -22.19 -5.63 -6.00
N SER A 236 -21.43 -4.79 -6.69
CA SER A 236 -21.48 -4.64 -8.15
C SER A 236 -20.13 -4.20 -8.67
N ALA A 237 -19.82 -4.56 -9.92
CA ALA A 237 -18.75 -3.91 -10.68
C ALA A 237 -19.36 -2.73 -11.46
N SER A 238 -18.85 -1.52 -11.26
CA SER A 238 -19.34 -0.32 -11.94
C SER A 238 -18.19 0.63 -12.20
N HIS A 239 -18.08 1.13 -13.43
CA HIS A 239 -17.00 2.05 -13.83
C HIS A 239 -15.60 1.56 -13.43
N HIS A 240 -15.30 0.27 -13.62
CA HIS A 240 -14.03 -0.37 -13.25
C HIS A 240 -13.81 -0.59 -11.74
N ASP A 241 -14.70 -0.06 -10.89
CA ASP A 241 -14.66 -0.22 -9.44
C ASP A 241 -15.49 -1.41 -8.95
N LEU A 242 -15.03 -2.03 -7.85
CA LEU A 242 -15.84 -2.88 -6.99
C LEU A 242 -16.61 -1.97 -6.02
N VAL A 243 -17.91 -1.83 -6.25
CA VAL A 243 -18.81 -1.04 -5.39
C VAL A 243 -19.45 -1.96 -4.36
N ILE A 244 -19.25 -1.66 -3.08
CA ILE A 244 -19.84 -2.35 -1.93
C ILE A 244 -20.84 -1.42 -1.25
N THR A 245 -22.12 -1.71 -1.39
CA THR A 245 -23.18 -0.96 -0.70
C THR A 245 -23.52 -1.65 0.61
N VAL A 246 -23.47 -0.88 1.71
CA VAL A 246 -23.76 -1.35 3.07
C VAL A 246 -25.11 -0.81 3.53
N LYS A 247 -25.94 -1.66 4.14
CA LYS A 247 -27.24 -1.32 4.75
C LYS A 247 -27.35 -1.98 6.12
N GLU A 248 -28.11 -1.38 7.03
CA GLU A 248 -28.51 -2.00 8.31
C GLU A 248 -29.74 -2.90 8.12
#